data_AF-A0A6V8D9C6-F1
#
_entry.id   AF-A0A6V8D9C6-F1
#
_cell.length_a   1.000
_cell.length_b   1.000
_cell.length_c   1.000
_cell.angle_alpha   90.00
_cell.angle_beta   90.00
_cell.angle_gamma   90.00
#
_symmetry.space_group_name_H-M   'P 1'
#
loop_
_entity.id
_entity.type
_entity.pdbx_description
1 polymer ?
#
loop_
_entity_poly.entity_id
_entity_poly.type
_entity_poly.pdbx_seq_one_letter_code
_entity_poly.pdbx_strand_id
1 'polypeptide(L)'
;MDAQERPIDVIKGSMEPVTAPRFLDAYLPMNVKQWVQLVGSVLLTCGFVYILMSLGLTTENLLIFAVAFYILGMALATSFPSGIQIALHAIRTRLGDIADVSYALGPNGERTEVSSGGPAEGWLVRPPPIGAWHLDRPYDEDEGGLLVDHPQVVGTPVPATLNLQSLIRIAQSAFLVIIARTYLFESGDPAALYGALAVGAVILLVQFFRVRKWRALADRPTSTVRSMPMGPVEVYGQLRPRFGWPAAVFVDGDAGKCVHGLADWDWRYGHQFNWEEWVEERDEEGNVSGGRWESRSAYSLIRSDSGGAPTLVHDGTGGMAVHPSLLTNGRRIQEWSHSDMSLWSTRSRPGGRVRNLRAAHVWDIDGWTVGDPFFASCYAQPRTQEELMFEHVDQSLASALPELTREGDGFGHIVTVHRGTEALAFSDMESGLSAMLPSAIMVSVALVTFLMEGTWF
;
A
#
# COMPACT_ATOMS: atom_id res chain seq x y z
N MET A 1 1.22 -24.63 32.21
CA MET A 1 0.30 -24.62 31.07
C MET A 1 -0.09 -23.17 30.87
N ASP A 2 0.66 -22.46 30.05
CA ASP A 2 0.38 -21.05 29.79
C ASP A 2 -0.99 -20.96 29.11
N ALA A 3 -1.88 -20.16 29.70
CA ALA A 3 -3.16 -19.86 29.09
C ALA A 3 -2.87 -19.10 27.80
N GLN A 4 -3.11 -19.73 26.66
CA GLN A 4 -2.98 -19.10 25.35
C GLN A 4 -3.92 -17.89 25.33
N GLU A 5 -3.37 -16.67 25.27
CA GLU A 5 -4.15 -15.43 25.19
C GLU A 5 -5.15 -15.55 24.03
N ARG A 6 -6.43 -15.23 24.27
CA ARG A 6 -7.44 -15.31 23.22
C ARG A 6 -7.11 -14.27 22.15
N PRO A 7 -7.21 -14.59 20.85
CA PRO A 7 -6.82 -13.67 19.78
C PRO A 7 -7.45 -12.28 19.89
N ILE A 8 -8.72 -12.22 20.30
CA ILE A 8 -9.45 -10.96 20.50
C ILE A 8 -8.83 -10.08 21.59
N ASP A 9 -8.34 -10.67 22.69
CA ASP A 9 -7.74 -9.93 23.80
C ASP A 9 -6.41 -9.31 23.37
N VAL A 10 -5.65 -10.03 22.54
CA VAL A 10 -4.39 -9.56 21.94
C VAL A 10 -4.63 -8.38 20.99
N ILE A 11 -5.61 -8.48 20.08
CA ILE A 11 -5.90 -7.38 19.15
C ILE A 11 -6.39 -6.16 19.91
N LYS A 12 -7.39 -6.32 20.77
CA LYS A 12 -7.96 -5.19 21.52
C LYS A 12 -6.89 -4.51 22.36
N GLY A 13 -6.11 -5.29 23.13
CA GLY A 13 -5.04 -4.74 23.93
C GLY A 13 -3.93 -4.06 23.12
N SER A 14 -3.67 -4.52 21.89
CA SER A 14 -2.66 -3.91 21.01
C SER A 14 -3.20 -2.66 20.29
N MET A 15 -4.50 -2.63 19.96
CA MET A 15 -5.16 -1.53 19.25
C MET A 15 -5.62 -0.40 20.17
N GLU A 16 -6.00 -0.69 21.42
CA GLU A 16 -6.49 0.27 22.39
C GLU A 16 -5.62 1.54 22.52
N PRO A 17 -4.27 1.46 22.54
CA PRO A 17 -3.44 2.64 22.60
C PRO A 17 -3.56 3.52 21.35
N VAL A 18 -3.92 2.97 20.19
CA VAL A 18 -3.92 3.67 18.89
C VAL A 18 -5.31 4.08 18.41
N THR A 19 -6.39 3.66 19.09
CA THR A 19 -7.76 4.06 18.75
C THR A 19 -8.15 5.40 19.37
N ALA A 20 -7.37 5.90 20.33
CA ALA A 20 -7.57 7.21 20.94
C ALA A 20 -6.66 8.29 20.30
N PRO A 21 -7.14 9.54 20.21
CA PRO A 21 -6.33 10.65 19.73
C PRO A 21 -5.15 10.88 20.69
N ARG A 22 -3.94 10.92 20.12
CA ARG A 22 -2.70 11.14 20.86
C ARG A 22 -1.94 12.31 20.29
N PHE A 23 -1.28 13.07 21.16
CA PHE A 23 -0.49 14.21 20.72
C PHE A 23 0.86 13.77 20.12
N LEU A 24 1.58 12.87 20.80
CA LEU A 24 2.93 12.47 20.41
C LEU A 24 3.12 10.95 20.53
N ASP A 25 3.56 10.32 19.44
CA ASP A 25 4.06 8.94 19.42
C ASP A 25 5.58 8.92 19.24
N ALA A 26 6.30 8.33 20.19
CA ALA A 26 7.75 8.17 20.15
C ALA A 26 8.12 6.71 20.45
N TYR A 27 8.34 5.95 19.37
CA TYR A 27 8.72 4.54 19.45
C TYR A 27 10.10 4.31 18.85
N LEU A 28 10.82 3.34 19.43
CA LEU A 28 12.10 2.88 18.89
C LEU A 28 11.87 1.92 17.71
N PRO A 29 12.91 1.67 16.89
CA PRO A 29 12.85 0.66 15.83
C PRO A 29 12.37 -0.69 16.36
N MET A 30 11.42 -1.30 15.65
CA MET A 30 10.82 -2.59 16.04
C MET A 30 11.53 -3.79 15.40
N ASN A 31 12.08 -3.62 14.19
CA ASN A 31 12.63 -4.73 13.40
C ASN A 31 14.12 -4.54 13.12
N VAL A 32 14.84 -5.64 12.87
CA VAL A 32 16.28 -5.63 12.54
C VAL A 32 16.58 -4.68 11.37
N LYS A 33 15.71 -4.66 10.33
CA LYS A 33 15.86 -3.75 9.19
C LYS A 33 15.88 -2.27 9.61
N GLN A 34 14.98 -1.86 10.51
CA GLN A 34 14.93 -0.49 11.00
C GLN A 34 16.10 -0.16 11.93
N TRP A 35 16.57 -1.12 12.74
CA TRP A 35 17.79 -0.94 13.53
C TRP A 35 19.03 -0.77 12.65
N VAL A 36 19.18 -1.59 11.60
CA VAL A 36 20.27 -1.45 10.63
C VAL A 36 20.19 -0.10 9.93
N GLN A 37 18.99 0.34 9.55
CA GLN A 37 18.78 1.64 8.93
C GLN A 37 19.11 2.81 9.89
N LEU A 38 18.71 2.71 11.16
CA LEU A 38 19.05 3.69 12.19
C LEU A 38 20.57 3.80 12.34
N VAL A 39 21.24 2.67 12.58
CA VAL A 39 22.70 2.63 12.78
C VAL A 39 23.43 3.12 11.53
N GLY A 40 23.03 2.68 10.34
CA GLY A 40 23.60 3.14 9.08
C GLY A 40 23.43 4.64 8.88
N SER A 41 22.23 5.17 9.12
CA SER A 41 21.94 6.61 8.98
C SER A 41 22.75 7.45 9.98
N VAL A 42 22.88 7.00 11.23
CA VAL A 42 23.69 7.68 12.25
C VAL A 42 25.17 7.65 11.89
N LEU A 43 25.71 6.50 11.49
CA LEU A 43 27.13 6.36 11.10
C LEU A 43 27.46 7.23 9.89
N LEU A 44 26.59 7.24 8.87
CA LEU A 44 26.76 8.10 7.70
C LEU A 44 26.69 9.57 8.08
N THR A 45 25.76 9.96 8.95
CA THR A 45 25.65 11.35 9.44
C THR A 45 26.91 11.75 10.21
N CYS A 46 27.41 10.91 11.11
CA CYS A 46 28.67 11.15 11.83
C CYS A 46 29.88 11.24 10.89
N GLY A 47 29.95 10.36 9.89
CA GLY A 47 30.99 10.40 8.87
C GLY A 47 30.95 11.71 8.07
N PHE A 48 29.75 12.18 7.72
CA PHE A 48 29.57 13.44 7.01
C PHE A 48 29.95 14.66 7.87
N VAL A 49 29.63 14.64 9.17
CA VAL A 49 30.08 15.66 10.14
C VAL A 49 31.60 15.65 10.27
N TYR A 50 32.23 14.48 10.39
CA TYR A 50 33.69 14.37 10.46
C TYR A 50 34.36 14.94 9.20
N ILE A 51 33.85 14.58 8.02
CA ILE A 51 34.34 15.12 6.74
C ILE A 51 34.19 16.64 6.71
N LEU A 52 33.03 17.19 7.07
CA LEU A 52 32.80 18.64 7.15
C LEU A 52 33.83 19.33 8.07
N MET A 53 34.06 18.77 9.26
CA MET A 53 35.00 19.32 10.23
C MET A 53 36.45 19.22 9.74
N SER A 54 36.78 18.20 8.95
CA SER A 54 38.13 18.01 8.38
C SER A 54 38.43 18.91 7.17
N LEU A 55 37.42 19.19 6.34
CA LEU A 55 37.54 20.05 5.16
C LEU A 55 37.42 21.55 5.50
N GLY A 56 37.00 21.87 6.72
CA GLY A 56 36.77 23.23 7.19
C GLY A 56 35.35 23.73 6.91
N LEU A 57 34.89 24.65 7.76
CA LEU A 57 33.56 25.26 7.71
C LEU A 57 33.55 26.42 6.70
N THR A 58 33.33 26.10 5.43
CA THR A 58 32.93 27.08 4.42
C THR A 58 31.41 27.01 4.22
N THR A 59 30.82 28.08 3.72
CA THR A 59 29.37 28.17 3.42
C THR A 59 28.94 27.12 2.38
N GLU A 60 29.77 26.89 1.38
CA GLU A 60 29.54 25.86 0.35
C GLU A 60 29.54 24.46 0.96
N ASN A 61 30.53 24.14 1.81
CA ASN A 61 30.59 22.86 2.51
C ASN A 61 29.39 22.67 3.44
N LEU A 62 28.92 23.74 4.09
CA LEU A 62 27.71 23.73 4.92
C LEU A 62 26.45 23.47 4.10
N LEU A 63 26.34 24.03 2.89
CA LEU A 63 25.20 23.80 2.00
C LEU A 63 25.16 22.33 1.53
N ILE A 64 26.29 21.78 1.10
CA ILE A 64 26.41 20.36 0.74
C ILE A 64 26.04 19.48 1.95
N PHE A 65 26.52 19.85 3.14
CA PHE A 65 26.15 19.19 4.40
C PHE A 65 24.66 19.26 4.69
N ALA A 66 24.01 20.39 4.50
CA ALA A 66 22.58 20.54 4.75
C ALA A 66 21.75 19.64 3.82
N VAL A 67 22.11 19.55 2.54
CA VAL A 67 21.46 18.64 1.58
C VAL A 67 21.68 17.18 1.98
N ALA A 68 22.92 16.79 2.28
CA ALA A 68 23.24 15.43 2.72
C ALA A 68 22.51 15.06 4.03
N PHE A 69 22.49 15.98 5.00
CA PHE A 69 21.77 15.84 6.27
C PHE A 69 20.27 15.71 6.07
N TYR A 70 19.68 16.45 5.12
CA TYR A 70 18.27 16.32 4.77
C TYR A 70 17.96 14.92 4.22
N ILE A 71 18.77 14.41 3.27
CA ILE A 71 18.57 13.09 2.65
C ILE A 71 18.80 11.95 3.65
N LEU A 72 19.95 11.93 4.34
CA LEU A 72 20.26 10.95 5.38
C LEU A 72 19.25 11.02 6.52
N GLY A 73 18.81 12.24 6.81
CA GLY A 73 17.80 12.52 7.78
C GLY A 73 16.43 11.92 7.45
N MET A 74 16.03 11.92 6.18
CA MET A 74 14.81 11.24 5.75
C MET A 74 14.91 9.72 5.96
N ALA A 75 16.08 9.13 5.69
CA ALA A 75 16.33 7.72 5.98
C ALA A 75 16.30 7.43 7.49
N LEU A 76 16.88 8.31 8.30
CA LEU A 76 16.81 8.24 9.76
C LEU A 76 15.35 8.30 10.24
N ALA A 77 14.55 9.24 9.72
CA ALA A 77 13.16 9.43 10.11
C ALA A 77 12.31 8.17 9.89
N THR A 78 12.49 7.48 8.74
CA THR A 78 11.77 6.23 8.42
C THR A 78 12.21 5.02 9.25
N SER A 79 13.27 5.14 10.06
CA SER A 79 13.66 4.09 11.00
C SER A 79 12.74 4.03 12.23
N PHE A 80 11.96 5.08 12.47
CA PHE A 80 11.07 5.18 13.62
C PHE A 80 9.62 4.92 13.20
N PRO A 81 8.98 3.88 13.76
CA PRO A 81 7.63 3.52 13.36
C PRO A 81 6.55 4.39 14.00
N SER A 82 5.36 4.37 13.41
CA SER A 82 4.15 4.95 14.01
C SER A 82 3.57 4.05 15.11
N GLY A 83 2.73 4.59 15.98
CA GLY A 83 2.01 3.79 16.97
C GLY A 83 1.14 2.70 16.33
N ILE A 84 0.51 3.00 15.19
CA ILE A 84 -0.31 2.03 14.44
C ILE A 84 0.56 0.86 13.96
N GLN A 85 1.73 1.15 13.38
CA GLN A 85 2.66 0.11 12.95
C GLN A 85 3.13 -0.76 14.13
N ILE A 86 3.38 -0.15 15.30
CA ILE A 86 3.76 -0.88 16.53
C ILE A 86 2.63 -1.80 16.99
N ALA A 87 1.39 -1.32 17.00
CA ALA A 87 0.21 -2.12 17.34
C ALA A 87 0.06 -3.33 16.41
N LEU A 88 0.16 -3.11 15.09
CA LEU A 88 0.08 -4.17 14.09
C LEU A 88 1.23 -5.18 14.22
N HIS A 89 2.44 -4.70 14.52
CA HIS A 89 3.57 -5.59 14.77
C HIS A 89 3.38 -6.42 16.06
N ALA A 90 2.85 -5.82 17.13
CA ALA A 90 2.52 -6.53 18.36
C ALA A 90 1.48 -7.64 18.13
N ILE A 91 0.46 -7.38 17.30
CA ILE A 91 -0.54 -8.39 16.92
C ILE A 91 0.14 -9.56 16.19
N ARG A 92 0.93 -9.28 15.15
CA ARG A 92 1.61 -10.33 14.37
C ARG A 92 2.62 -11.14 15.19
N THR A 93 3.35 -10.49 16.08
CA THR A 93 4.34 -11.19 16.92
C THR A 93 3.69 -12.07 17.98
N ARG A 94 2.56 -11.66 18.55
CA ARG A 94 1.87 -12.42 19.61
C ARG A 94 0.97 -13.53 19.07
N LEU A 95 0.23 -13.26 17.99
CA LEU A 95 -0.63 -14.27 17.34
C LEU A 95 0.15 -15.21 16.42
N GLY A 96 1.41 -14.91 16.16
CA GLY A 96 2.23 -15.53 15.11
C GLY A 96 1.89 -14.93 13.75
N ASP A 97 2.80 -15.12 12.78
CA ASP A 97 2.48 -14.82 11.40
C ASP A 97 1.27 -15.68 11.02
N ILE A 98 0.16 -15.00 10.70
CA ILE A 98 -1.01 -15.68 10.17
C ILE A 98 -0.59 -16.18 8.82
N ALA A 99 -0.26 -17.47 8.81
CA ALA A 99 0.06 -18.20 7.61
C ALA A 99 -1.02 -17.89 6.57
N ASP A 100 -0.58 -17.45 5.40
CA ASP A 100 -1.09 -17.87 4.10
C ASP A 100 -2.40 -18.67 4.19
N VAL A 101 -3.52 -17.94 4.16
CA VAL A 101 -4.84 -18.55 4.34
C VAL A 101 -5.24 -19.18 3.01
N SER A 102 -5.37 -20.50 2.98
CA SER A 102 -5.96 -21.22 1.86
C SER A 102 -7.01 -22.18 2.39
N TYR A 103 -8.10 -22.33 1.64
CA TYR A 103 -9.18 -23.24 1.99
C TYR A 103 -8.97 -24.54 1.23
N ALA A 104 -8.72 -25.63 1.95
CA ALA A 104 -8.34 -26.92 1.37
C ALA A 104 -9.50 -27.69 0.69
N LEU A 105 -10.74 -27.28 0.90
CA LEU A 105 -11.93 -27.99 0.43
C LEU A 105 -12.97 -26.99 -0.09
N GLY A 106 -12.85 -26.59 -1.36
CA GLY A 106 -14.03 -26.21 -2.13
C GLY A 106 -14.99 -27.41 -2.25
N PRO A 107 -16.23 -27.24 -2.75
CA PRO A 107 -17.22 -28.33 -2.87
C PRO A 107 -16.71 -29.57 -3.62
N ASN A 108 -15.67 -29.42 -4.44
CA ASN A 108 -15.05 -30.47 -5.25
C ASN A 108 -13.70 -30.98 -4.70
N GLY A 109 -13.27 -30.56 -3.50
CA GLY A 109 -11.96 -30.90 -2.94
C GLY A 109 -10.78 -30.08 -3.48
N GLU A 110 -11.07 -29.01 -4.20
CA GLU A 110 -10.06 -28.07 -4.73
C GLU A 110 -9.57 -27.12 -3.63
N ARG A 111 -8.28 -26.80 -3.64
CA ARG A 111 -7.68 -25.86 -2.70
C ARG A 111 -7.71 -24.46 -3.32
N THR A 112 -8.30 -23.48 -2.64
CA THR A 112 -8.20 -22.09 -3.10
C THR A 112 -6.75 -21.67 -3.12
N GLU A 113 -6.43 -20.76 -4.04
CA GLU A 113 -5.15 -20.08 -3.96
C GLU A 113 -4.95 -19.41 -2.61
N VAL A 114 -3.68 -19.31 -2.26
CA VAL A 114 -3.27 -18.78 -0.97
C VAL A 114 -3.57 -17.29 -0.92
N SER A 115 -4.34 -16.87 0.08
CA SER A 115 -4.38 -15.50 0.57
C SER A 115 -3.15 -15.23 1.43
N SER A 116 -2.02 -14.90 0.78
CA SER A 116 -0.78 -14.56 1.47
C SER A 116 -0.92 -13.28 2.29
N GLY A 117 -0.41 -13.33 3.51
CA GLY A 117 -0.34 -12.17 4.39
C GLY A 117 0.99 -11.43 4.21
N GLY A 118 0.94 -10.12 4.07
CA GLY A 118 2.11 -9.25 4.02
C GLY A 118 2.05 -8.18 5.12
N PRO A 119 3.09 -7.34 5.29
CA PRO A 119 3.07 -6.26 6.28
C PRO A 119 1.90 -5.27 6.13
N ALA A 120 1.39 -5.11 4.91
CA ALA A 120 0.34 -4.16 4.55
C ALA A 120 -0.91 -4.82 3.95
N GLU A 121 -1.02 -6.14 3.94
CA GLU A 121 -2.15 -6.86 3.35
C GLU A 121 -2.40 -8.21 4.05
N GLY A 122 -3.59 -8.78 3.86
CA GLY A 122 -4.00 -10.05 4.41
C GLY A 122 -4.71 -9.97 5.76
N TRP A 123 -4.84 -11.12 6.41
CA TRP A 123 -5.62 -11.28 7.63
C TRP A 123 -4.83 -10.89 8.88
N LEU A 124 -5.48 -10.23 9.85
CA LEU A 124 -4.91 -9.96 11.19
C LEU A 124 -5.29 -11.00 12.24
N VAL A 125 -6.35 -11.78 11.99
CA VAL A 125 -6.67 -13.03 12.70
C VAL A 125 -7.09 -14.06 11.68
N ARG A 126 -6.89 -15.35 12.02
CA ARG A 126 -7.42 -16.43 11.19
C ARG A 126 -8.92 -16.21 10.94
N PRO A 127 -9.34 -16.13 9.67
CA PRO A 127 -10.75 -15.94 9.34
C PRO A 127 -11.56 -17.21 9.63
N PRO A 128 -12.91 -17.10 9.62
CA PRO A 128 -13.78 -18.26 9.71
C PRO A 128 -13.44 -19.34 8.67
N PRO A 129 -13.41 -20.62 9.07
CA PRO A 129 -13.22 -21.73 8.13
C PRO A 129 -14.43 -21.88 7.22
N ILE A 130 -14.23 -22.53 6.07
CA ILE A 130 -15.32 -22.75 5.08
C ILE A 130 -16.53 -23.50 5.66
N GLY A 131 -16.34 -24.37 6.65
CA GLY A 131 -17.45 -25.07 7.31
C GLY A 131 -18.38 -24.16 8.11
N ALA A 132 -17.96 -22.92 8.40
CA ALA A 132 -18.81 -21.89 8.99
C ALA A 132 -19.57 -21.09 7.93
N TRP A 133 -19.33 -21.30 6.63
CA TRP A 133 -19.97 -20.52 5.58
C TRP A 133 -21.29 -21.17 5.16
N HIS A 134 -22.37 -20.40 5.19
CA HIS A 134 -23.68 -20.83 4.70
C HIS A 134 -23.74 -20.76 3.16
N LEU A 135 -23.10 -21.69 2.45
CA LEU A 135 -23.03 -21.65 0.97
C LEU A 135 -24.40 -21.69 0.28
N ASP A 136 -25.40 -22.35 0.89
CA ASP A 136 -26.78 -22.39 0.38
C ASP A 136 -27.59 -21.13 0.75
N ARG A 137 -27.14 -20.38 1.76
CA ARG A 137 -27.78 -19.17 2.27
C ARG A 137 -26.71 -18.12 2.59
N PRO A 138 -26.06 -17.58 1.54
CA PRO A 138 -24.80 -16.86 1.67
C PRO A 138 -24.97 -15.46 2.32
N TYR A 139 -26.23 -15.04 2.52
CA TYR A 139 -26.62 -13.79 3.17
C TYR A 139 -26.95 -13.95 4.66
N ASP A 140 -27.10 -15.18 5.16
CA ASP A 140 -27.46 -15.45 6.56
C ASP A 140 -26.29 -15.12 7.50
N GLU A 141 -26.61 -14.76 8.74
CA GLU A 141 -25.63 -14.49 9.80
C GLU A 141 -24.84 -15.76 10.17
N ASP A 142 -23.52 -15.64 10.36
CA ASP A 142 -22.68 -16.75 10.83
C ASP A 142 -22.95 -17.01 12.33
N GLU A 143 -22.85 -18.26 12.78
CA GLU A 143 -22.96 -18.60 14.21
C GLU A 143 -21.95 -17.86 15.10
N GLY A 144 -20.78 -17.51 14.54
CA GLY A 144 -19.73 -16.75 15.22
C GLY A 144 -20.02 -15.25 15.36
N GLY A 145 -21.03 -14.74 14.65
CA GLY A 145 -21.34 -13.32 14.55
C GLY A 145 -20.22 -12.51 13.90
N LEU A 146 -20.18 -11.21 14.21
CA LEU A 146 -19.24 -10.24 13.64
C LEU A 146 -17.76 -10.66 13.80
N LEU A 147 -16.96 -10.47 12.75
CA LEU A 147 -15.53 -10.79 12.74
C LEU A 147 -14.78 -10.15 13.91
N VAL A 148 -13.84 -10.89 14.49
CA VAL A 148 -13.12 -10.47 15.71
C VAL A 148 -12.21 -9.26 15.51
N ASP A 149 -11.70 -9.07 14.30
CA ASP A 149 -10.90 -7.91 13.89
C ASP A 149 -11.73 -6.83 13.21
N HIS A 150 -13.07 -6.93 13.27
CA HIS A 150 -13.94 -5.92 12.71
C HIS A 150 -13.76 -4.58 13.44
N PRO A 151 -13.74 -3.44 12.72
CA PRO A 151 -13.51 -2.11 13.31
C PRO A 151 -14.49 -1.71 14.42
N GLN A 152 -15.73 -2.19 14.37
CA GLN A 152 -16.69 -1.98 15.47
C GLN A 152 -16.34 -2.75 16.76
N VAL A 153 -15.49 -3.76 16.67
CA VAL A 153 -15.01 -4.56 17.81
C VAL A 153 -13.69 -4.00 18.34
N VAL A 154 -12.76 -3.67 17.44
CA VAL A 154 -11.36 -3.33 17.80
C VAL A 154 -11.06 -1.83 17.75
N GLY A 155 -11.93 -1.04 17.13
CA GLY A 155 -11.77 0.39 16.90
C GLY A 155 -10.99 0.73 15.63
N THR A 156 -11.28 1.90 15.07
CA THR A 156 -10.53 2.51 13.97
C THR A 156 -9.23 3.13 14.50
N PRO A 157 -8.05 2.84 13.92
CA PRO A 157 -6.80 3.45 14.34
C PRO A 157 -6.77 4.94 14.01
N VAL A 158 -6.25 5.75 14.95
CA VAL A 158 -6.10 7.19 14.83
C VAL A 158 -4.61 7.55 14.90
N PRO A 159 -4.06 8.27 13.91
CA PRO A 159 -2.65 8.64 13.91
C PRO A 159 -2.39 9.71 14.97
N ALA A 160 -1.23 9.67 15.62
CA ALA A 160 -0.83 10.74 16.52
C ALA A 160 -0.61 12.06 15.77
N THR A 161 -0.88 13.18 16.46
CA THR A 161 -0.68 14.54 15.92
C THR A 161 0.76 14.76 15.48
N LEU A 162 1.73 14.26 16.25
CA LEU A 162 3.14 14.20 15.89
C LEU A 162 3.69 12.82 16.20
N ASN A 163 4.65 12.39 15.41
CA ASN A 163 5.46 11.21 15.69
C ASN A 163 6.96 11.53 15.56
N LEU A 164 7.82 10.65 16.06
CA LEU A 164 9.27 10.85 16.01
C LEU A 164 9.79 11.08 14.57
N GLN A 165 9.22 10.37 13.58
CA GLN A 165 9.47 10.60 12.16
C GLN A 165 9.23 12.06 11.75
N SER A 166 8.08 12.63 12.13
CA SER A 166 7.74 14.03 11.82
C SER A 166 8.61 15.03 12.57
N LEU A 167 8.98 14.78 13.83
CA LEU A 167 9.87 15.66 14.59
C LEU A 167 11.26 15.75 13.94
N ILE A 168 11.79 14.61 13.52
CA ILE A 168 13.06 14.53 12.80
C ILE A 168 13.00 15.31 11.48
N ARG A 169 11.90 15.15 10.71
CA ARG A 169 11.67 15.89 9.46
C ARG A 169 11.51 17.39 9.68
N ILE A 170 10.85 17.82 10.77
CA ILE A 170 10.74 19.23 11.14
C ILE A 170 12.13 19.81 11.40
N ALA A 171 12.95 19.13 12.19
CA ALA A 171 14.32 19.58 12.49
C ALA A 171 15.18 19.69 11.22
N GLN A 172 15.06 18.74 10.30
CA GLN A 172 15.77 18.76 9.01
C GLN A 172 15.32 19.91 8.11
N SER A 173 14.01 20.11 8.02
CA SER A 173 13.42 21.18 7.21
C SER A 173 13.85 22.55 7.73
N ALA A 174 13.86 22.73 9.06
CA ALA A 174 14.37 23.94 9.68
C ALA A 174 15.87 24.13 9.42
N PHE A 175 16.68 23.08 9.60
CA PHE A 175 18.12 23.13 9.38
C PHE A 175 18.48 23.50 7.94
N LEU A 176 17.83 22.87 6.95
CA LEU A 176 18.07 23.15 5.53
C LEU A 176 17.78 24.62 5.18
N VAL A 177 16.66 25.17 5.66
CA VAL A 177 16.33 26.58 5.36
C VAL A 177 17.23 27.55 6.09
N ILE A 178 17.63 27.26 7.33
CA ILE A 178 18.60 28.11 8.05
C ILE A 178 19.91 28.18 7.27
N ILE A 179 20.41 27.06 6.77
CA ILE A 179 21.66 27.04 5.98
C ILE A 179 21.48 27.71 4.62
N ALA A 180 20.35 27.51 3.94
CA ALA A 180 20.06 28.20 2.68
C ALA A 180 20.02 29.73 2.87
N ARG A 181 19.46 30.19 3.99
CA ARG A 181 19.44 31.62 4.35
C ARG A 181 20.83 32.15 4.69
N THR A 182 21.65 31.42 5.45
CA THR A 182 23.04 31.86 5.71
C THR A 182 23.85 31.93 4.41
N TYR A 183 23.62 30.99 3.49
CA TYR A 183 24.25 31.02 2.17
C TYR A 183 23.89 32.29 1.39
N LEU A 184 22.61 32.68 1.38
CA LEU A 184 22.17 33.93 0.76
C LEU A 184 22.86 35.17 1.37
N PHE A 185 22.99 35.25 2.70
CA PHE A 185 23.67 36.39 3.33
C PHE A 185 25.15 36.51 3.00
N GLU A 186 25.85 35.38 2.87
CA GLU A 186 27.30 35.37 2.66
C GLU A 186 27.68 35.48 1.18
N SER A 187 26.92 34.83 0.29
CA SER A 187 27.21 34.80 -1.15
C SER A 187 26.44 35.84 -1.97
N GLY A 188 25.29 36.32 -1.46
CA GLY A 188 24.33 37.11 -2.23
C GLY A 188 23.53 36.29 -3.26
N ASP A 189 23.75 34.98 -3.37
CA ASP A 189 23.07 34.11 -4.33
C ASP A 189 21.82 33.45 -3.71
N PRO A 190 20.61 33.71 -4.24
CA PRO A 190 19.37 33.11 -3.77
C PRO A 190 19.14 31.65 -4.22
N ALA A 191 20.02 31.06 -5.04
CA ALA A 191 19.84 29.73 -5.60
C ALA A 191 19.52 28.64 -4.55
N ALA A 192 20.20 28.64 -3.41
CA ALA A 192 19.96 27.69 -2.32
C ALA A 192 18.54 27.82 -1.72
N LEU A 193 18.06 29.06 -1.60
CA LEU A 193 16.73 29.37 -1.08
C LEU A 193 15.64 28.93 -2.07
N TYR A 194 15.86 29.15 -3.37
CA TYR A 194 14.97 28.66 -4.43
C TYR A 194 14.92 27.13 -4.46
N GLY A 195 16.06 26.46 -4.28
CA GLY A 195 16.12 25.02 -4.15
C GLY A 195 15.28 24.51 -2.98
N ALA A 196 15.45 25.09 -1.79
CA ALA A 196 14.68 24.73 -0.60
C ALA A 196 13.16 24.98 -0.78
N LEU A 197 12.78 26.11 -1.40
CA LEU A 197 11.39 26.44 -1.71
C LEU A 197 10.78 25.42 -2.69
N ALA A 198 11.48 25.09 -3.78
CA ALA A 198 11.02 24.16 -4.79
C ALA A 198 10.82 22.74 -4.22
N VAL A 199 11.83 22.22 -3.50
CA VAL A 199 11.75 20.92 -2.82
C VAL A 199 10.60 20.91 -1.81
N GLY A 200 10.46 22.00 -1.03
CA GLY A 200 9.42 22.12 -0.02
C GLY A 200 8.02 22.14 -0.61
N ALA A 201 7.82 22.88 -1.71
CA ALA A 201 6.55 22.97 -2.40
C ALA A 201 6.13 21.62 -3.00
N VAL A 202 7.07 20.91 -3.64
CA VAL A 202 6.80 19.57 -4.21
C VAL A 202 6.41 18.58 -3.11
N ILE A 203 7.17 18.52 -2.01
CA ILE A 203 6.86 17.62 -0.89
C ILE A 203 5.52 18.00 -0.25
N LEU A 204 5.28 19.29 0.00
CA LEU A 204 4.02 19.76 0.58
C LEU A 204 2.82 19.39 -0.30
N LEU A 205 2.93 19.53 -1.61
CA LEU A 205 1.89 19.17 -2.56
C LEU A 205 1.60 17.67 -2.53
N VAL A 206 2.63 16.82 -2.55
CA VAL A 206 2.49 15.37 -2.43
C VAL A 206 1.81 15.00 -1.11
N GLN A 207 2.24 15.58 0.00
CA GLN A 207 1.67 15.30 1.32
C GLN A 207 0.23 15.81 1.45
N PHE A 208 -0.10 16.95 0.84
CA PHE A 208 -1.47 17.47 0.80
C PHE A 208 -2.44 16.48 0.16
N PHE A 209 -2.10 15.92 -1.00
CA PHE A 209 -2.95 14.91 -1.66
C PHE A 209 -3.03 13.60 -0.87
N ARG A 210 -1.93 13.16 -0.26
CA ARG A 210 -1.94 11.96 0.63
C ARG A 210 -2.83 12.16 1.85
N VAL A 211 -2.70 13.28 2.56
CA VAL A 211 -3.53 13.60 3.74
C VAL A 211 -4.99 13.76 3.35
N ARG A 212 -5.29 14.37 2.20
CA ARG A 212 -6.67 14.49 1.69
C ARG A 212 -7.29 13.11 1.46
N LYS A 213 -6.54 12.16 0.89
CA LYS A 213 -7.00 10.77 0.72
C LYS A 213 -7.31 10.12 2.07
N TRP A 214 -6.40 10.21 3.03
CA TRP A 214 -6.58 9.57 4.35
C TRP A 214 -7.74 10.16 5.15
N ARG A 215 -7.91 11.48 5.16
CA ARG A 215 -9.06 12.13 5.83
C ARG A 215 -10.38 11.66 5.23
N ALA A 216 -10.46 11.56 3.90
CA ALA A 216 -11.67 11.11 3.24
C ALA A 216 -12.09 9.67 3.59
N LEU A 217 -11.15 8.83 4.04
CA LEU A 217 -11.39 7.47 4.52
C LEU A 217 -11.69 7.47 6.03
N ALA A 218 -10.82 8.07 6.84
CA ALA A 218 -10.94 8.04 8.31
C ALA A 218 -12.19 8.74 8.87
N ASP A 219 -12.83 9.63 8.11
CA ASP A 219 -14.03 10.35 8.54
C ASP A 219 -15.31 9.48 8.52
N ARG A 220 -15.26 8.25 7.99
CA ARG A 220 -16.43 7.34 7.97
C ARG A 220 -16.18 6.11 8.84
N PRO A 221 -17.13 5.73 9.70
CA PRO A 221 -17.02 4.48 10.43
C PRO A 221 -17.37 3.29 9.51
N THR A 222 -16.58 2.22 9.62
CA THR A 222 -16.91 0.95 8.98
C THR A 222 -18.21 0.38 9.54
N SER A 223 -19.16 0.18 8.65
CA SER A 223 -20.49 -0.34 8.96
C SER A 223 -20.49 -1.86 8.95
N THR A 224 -21.38 -2.47 9.74
CA THR A 224 -21.66 -3.90 9.53
C THR A 224 -22.47 -4.08 8.27
N VAL A 225 -22.30 -5.24 7.61
CA VAL A 225 -23.02 -5.60 6.40
C VAL A 225 -24.54 -5.55 6.61
N ARG A 226 -25.01 -5.96 7.79
CA ARG A 226 -26.45 -5.96 8.12
C ARG A 226 -27.05 -4.57 8.34
N SER A 227 -26.24 -3.57 8.71
CA SER A 227 -26.74 -2.26 9.17
C SER A 227 -26.27 -1.08 8.32
N MET A 228 -25.62 -1.34 7.19
CA MET A 228 -25.02 -0.28 6.39
C MET A 228 -26.05 0.61 5.67
N PRO A 229 -25.74 1.91 5.47
CA PRO A 229 -26.57 2.81 4.71
C PRO A 229 -26.43 2.59 3.19
N MET A 230 -27.44 3.05 2.43
CA MET A 230 -27.33 3.22 0.98
C MET A 230 -26.47 4.44 0.65
N GLY A 231 -25.71 4.38 -0.45
CA GLY A 231 -24.77 5.43 -0.84
C GLY A 231 -23.35 5.18 -0.32
N PRO A 232 -22.55 6.23 -0.01
CA PRO A 232 -21.17 6.07 0.45
C PRO A 232 -21.08 5.27 1.75
N VAL A 233 -20.29 4.19 1.76
CA VAL A 233 -20.14 3.24 2.86
C VAL A 233 -18.71 2.74 2.98
N GLU A 234 -18.29 2.37 4.19
CA GLU A 234 -17.09 1.57 4.42
C GLU A 234 -17.50 0.19 4.97
N VAL A 235 -16.98 -0.86 4.35
CA VAL A 235 -17.24 -2.25 4.73
C VAL A 235 -15.94 -3.02 4.89
N TYR A 236 -15.95 -3.97 5.81
CA TYR A 236 -14.87 -4.93 6.01
C TYR A 236 -15.44 -6.34 6.18
N GLY A 237 -14.90 -7.29 5.45
CA GLY A 237 -15.26 -8.69 5.64
C GLY A 237 -14.42 -9.65 4.80
N GLN A 238 -14.91 -10.87 4.72
CA GLN A 238 -14.33 -11.94 3.93
C GLN A 238 -15.03 -12.05 2.58
N LEU A 239 -14.27 -12.14 1.48
CA LEU A 239 -14.85 -12.50 0.18
C LEU A 239 -15.33 -13.95 0.21
N ARG A 240 -16.60 -14.16 -0.12
CA ARG A 240 -17.20 -15.50 -0.24
C ARG A 240 -17.90 -15.67 -1.58
N PRO A 241 -18.05 -16.92 -2.06
CA PRO A 241 -18.85 -17.18 -3.24
C PRO A 241 -20.31 -16.80 -2.97
N ARG A 242 -20.94 -16.15 -3.95
CA ARG A 242 -22.31 -15.67 -3.83
C ARG A 242 -23.32 -16.70 -4.30
N PHE A 243 -23.12 -17.29 -5.48
CA PHE A 243 -23.89 -18.46 -5.89
C PHE A 243 -22.99 -19.41 -6.68
N GLY A 244 -22.70 -20.56 -6.06
CA GLY A 244 -21.78 -21.55 -6.61
C GLY A 244 -20.30 -21.20 -6.40
N TRP A 245 -19.46 -22.23 -6.41
CA TRP A 245 -18.01 -22.09 -6.27
C TRP A 245 -17.39 -21.59 -7.59
N PRO A 246 -16.35 -20.72 -7.54
CA PRO A 246 -15.67 -20.27 -8.76
C PRO A 246 -15.11 -21.44 -9.57
N ALA A 247 -15.24 -21.37 -10.89
CA ALA A 247 -14.61 -22.32 -11.79
C ALA A 247 -13.08 -22.17 -11.75
N ALA A 248 -12.37 -23.28 -12.02
CA ALA A 248 -10.93 -23.26 -12.19
C ALA A 248 -10.54 -22.47 -13.45
N VAL A 249 -9.48 -21.68 -13.36
CA VAL A 249 -8.96 -20.85 -14.43
C VAL A 249 -7.75 -21.52 -15.05
N PHE A 250 -7.85 -21.85 -16.34
CA PHE A 250 -6.77 -22.43 -17.13
C PHE A 250 -6.09 -21.32 -17.93
N VAL A 251 -4.94 -20.86 -17.45
CA VAL A 251 -4.19 -19.76 -18.09
C VAL A 251 -3.72 -20.22 -19.47
N ASP A 252 -4.09 -19.45 -20.50
CA ASP A 252 -3.75 -19.73 -21.89
C ASP A 252 -4.22 -21.13 -22.37
N GLY A 253 -5.30 -21.65 -21.77
CA GLY A 253 -5.87 -22.97 -22.09
C GLY A 253 -5.00 -24.16 -21.66
N ASP A 254 -3.99 -23.95 -20.82
CA ASP A 254 -3.06 -24.99 -20.37
C ASP A 254 -3.47 -25.58 -19.02
N ALA A 255 -3.73 -26.88 -18.98
CA ALA A 255 -4.03 -27.63 -17.76
C ALA A 255 -2.90 -27.57 -16.71
N GLY A 256 -1.65 -27.36 -17.14
CA GLY A 256 -0.49 -27.18 -16.26
C GLY A 256 -0.40 -25.79 -15.64
N LYS A 257 -1.22 -24.82 -16.07
CA LYS A 257 -1.31 -23.45 -15.52
C LYS A 257 -2.72 -23.19 -14.98
N CYS A 258 -3.16 -24.07 -14.09
CA CYS A 258 -4.49 -24.05 -13.49
C CYS A 258 -4.47 -23.35 -12.13
N VAL A 259 -5.46 -22.49 -11.89
CA VAL A 259 -5.61 -21.69 -10.65
C VAL A 259 -7.04 -21.79 -10.15
N HIS A 260 -7.22 -21.95 -8.83
CA HIS A 260 -8.51 -22.27 -8.23
C HIS A 260 -9.05 -21.19 -7.27
N GLY A 261 -10.38 -21.06 -7.23
CA GLY A 261 -11.05 -20.22 -6.24
C GLY A 261 -10.85 -18.72 -6.44
N LEU A 262 -10.74 -18.26 -7.69
CA LEU A 262 -10.61 -16.84 -8.00
C LEU A 262 -11.98 -16.16 -8.03
N ALA A 263 -12.15 -15.13 -7.21
CA ALA A 263 -13.31 -14.24 -7.21
C ALA A 263 -13.31 -13.31 -8.42
N ASP A 264 -12.13 -12.80 -8.77
CA ASP A 264 -11.86 -11.94 -9.93
C ASP A 264 -10.44 -12.23 -10.41
N TRP A 265 -10.20 -12.21 -11.71
CA TRP A 265 -8.91 -12.51 -12.29
C TRP A 265 -8.68 -11.85 -13.66
N ASP A 266 -7.42 -11.54 -13.93
CA ASP A 266 -6.89 -11.16 -15.25
C ASP A 266 -5.57 -11.92 -15.43
N TRP A 267 -5.43 -12.66 -16.52
CA TRP A 267 -4.17 -13.27 -16.88
C TRP A 267 -3.61 -12.67 -18.16
N ARG A 268 -2.28 -12.63 -18.23
CA ARG A 268 -1.52 -12.08 -19.35
C ARG A 268 -0.49 -13.07 -19.80
N TYR A 269 -0.32 -13.15 -21.10
CA TYR A 269 0.73 -13.87 -21.77
C TYR A 269 1.51 -12.91 -22.66
N GLY A 270 2.82 -12.89 -22.50
CA GLY A 270 3.68 -12.06 -23.31
C GLY A 270 5.09 -12.60 -23.47
N HIS A 271 5.85 -11.92 -24.32
CA HIS A 271 7.26 -12.17 -24.52
C HIS A 271 8.07 -11.17 -23.70
N GLN A 272 8.85 -11.67 -22.76
CA GLN A 272 9.78 -10.87 -21.98
C GLN A 272 11.18 -10.99 -22.57
N PHE A 273 11.81 -9.84 -22.82
CA PHE A 273 13.16 -9.73 -23.34
C PHE A 273 14.00 -8.96 -22.34
N ASN A 274 15.14 -9.53 -21.95
CA ASN A 274 16.10 -8.90 -21.06
C ASN A 274 17.47 -8.90 -21.72
N TRP A 275 18.21 -7.79 -21.64
CA TRP A 275 19.58 -7.69 -22.16
C TRP A 275 20.37 -6.65 -21.38
N GLU A 276 21.69 -6.69 -21.52
CA GLU A 276 22.57 -5.61 -21.07
C GLU A 276 23.05 -4.83 -22.29
N GLU A 277 22.95 -3.51 -22.20
CA GLU A 277 23.39 -2.57 -23.23
C GLU A 277 24.57 -1.74 -22.69
N TRP A 278 25.63 -1.59 -23.49
CA TRP A 278 26.72 -0.70 -23.16
C TRP A 278 26.31 0.75 -23.44
N VAL A 279 26.24 1.56 -22.38
CA VAL A 279 25.99 3.00 -22.47
C VAL A 279 27.33 3.70 -22.33
N GLU A 280 27.71 4.45 -23.36
CA GLU A 280 28.89 5.31 -23.34
C GLU A 280 28.64 6.49 -22.38
N GLU A 281 29.58 6.72 -21.47
CA GLU A 281 29.61 7.94 -20.67
C GLU A 281 30.35 9.01 -21.48
N ARG A 282 29.74 10.19 -21.60
CA ARG A 282 30.30 11.33 -22.31
C ARG A 282 30.62 12.45 -21.34
N ASP A 283 31.77 13.09 -21.53
CA ASP A 283 32.12 14.32 -20.84
C ASP A 283 31.30 15.51 -21.36
N GLU A 284 31.44 16.67 -20.72
CA GLU A 284 30.71 17.90 -21.07
C GLU A 284 31.05 18.39 -22.49
N GLU A 285 32.22 18.01 -23.02
CA GLU A 285 32.62 18.26 -24.40
C GLU A 285 32.11 17.21 -25.41
N GLY A 286 31.39 16.18 -24.95
CA GLY A 286 30.77 15.15 -25.79
C GLY A 286 31.70 13.99 -26.19
N ASN A 287 32.93 13.95 -25.66
CA ASN A 287 33.86 12.84 -25.87
C ASN A 287 33.52 11.66 -24.96
N VAL A 288 33.76 10.45 -25.45
CA VAL A 288 33.49 9.22 -24.70
C VAL A 288 34.59 9.02 -23.66
N SER A 289 34.26 9.22 -22.38
CA SER A 289 35.16 9.10 -21.23
C SER A 289 35.17 7.68 -20.65
N GLY A 290 34.16 6.87 -20.98
CA GLY A 290 34.02 5.50 -20.53
C GLY A 290 32.70 4.87 -20.94
N GLY A 291 32.25 3.87 -20.20
CA GLY A 291 30.91 3.35 -20.34
C GLY A 291 30.57 2.29 -19.31
N ARG A 292 29.29 1.96 -19.24
CA ARG A 292 28.75 1.02 -18.28
C ARG A 292 27.71 0.11 -18.93
N TRP A 293 27.58 -1.10 -18.40
CA TRP A 293 26.51 -2.00 -18.78
C TRP A 293 25.24 -1.63 -18.02
N GLU A 294 24.19 -1.28 -18.73
CA GLU A 294 22.88 -1.04 -18.14
C GLU A 294 21.93 -2.20 -18.49
N SER A 295 21.18 -2.65 -17.49
CA SER A 295 20.13 -3.65 -17.69
C SER A 295 18.95 -2.99 -18.40
N ARG A 296 18.46 -3.68 -19.43
CA ARG A 296 17.29 -3.30 -20.21
C ARG A 296 16.31 -4.46 -20.23
N SER A 297 15.03 -4.13 -20.19
CA SER A 297 13.95 -5.09 -20.36
C SER A 297 12.88 -4.53 -21.28
N ALA A 298 12.18 -5.42 -21.97
CA ALA A 298 11.02 -5.08 -22.77
C ALA A 298 10.03 -6.24 -22.71
N TYR A 299 8.76 -5.92 -22.59
CA TYR A 299 7.67 -6.88 -22.57
C TYR A 299 6.72 -6.59 -23.72
N SER A 300 6.30 -7.64 -24.44
CA SER A 300 5.27 -7.55 -25.47
C SER A 300 4.11 -8.42 -25.06
N LEU A 301 2.95 -7.81 -24.78
CA LEU A 301 1.70 -8.53 -24.55
C LEU A 301 1.24 -9.21 -25.84
N ILE A 302 0.89 -10.49 -25.76
CA ILE A 302 0.42 -11.29 -26.91
C ILE A 302 -1.02 -11.69 -26.73
N ARG A 303 -1.39 -12.16 -25.53
CA ARG A 303 -2.77 -12.51 -25.17
C ARG A 303 -3.05 -12.12 -23.73
N SER A 304 -4.30 -11.88 -23.44
CA SER A 304 -4.82 -11.74 -22.09
C SER A 304 -6.27 -12.17 -22.08
N ASP A 305 -6.76 -12.53 -20.90
CA ASP A 305 -8.17 -12.77 -20.66
C ASP A 305 -8.49 -12.43 -19.21
N SER A 306 -9.74 -12.11 -18.94
CA SER A 306 -10.20 -11.68 -17.63
C SER A 306 -11.58 -12.24 -17.35
N GLY A 307 -11.84 -12.54 -16.09
CA GLY A 307 -13.15 -13.01 -15.66
C GLY A 307 -13.30 -12.95 -14.15
N GLY A 308 -14.46 -13.38 -13.68
CA GLY A 308 -14.75 -13.41 -12.26
C GLY A 308 -15.93 -14.32 -11.96
N ALA A 309 -16.10 -14.61 -10.69
CA ALA A 309 -17.25 -15.32 -10.17
C ALA A 309 -18.12 -14.34 -9.36
N PRO A 310 -19.45 -14.55 -9.33
CA PRO A 310 -20.32 -13.81 -8.43
C PRO A 310 -19.86 -13.97 -6.98
N THR A 311 -19.52 -12.86 -6.34
CA THR A 311 -18.98 -12.83 -4.98
C THR A 311 -19.74 -11.88 -4.08
N LEU A 312 -19.63 -12.13 -2.79
CA LEU A 312 -20.11 -11.25 -1.75
C LEU A 312 -19.02 -11.01 -0.71
N VAL A 313 -19.17 -9.93 0.05
CA VAL A 313 -18.41 -9.70 1.28
C VAL A 313 -19.27 -10.15 2.47
N HIS A 314 -18.65 -10.83 3.43
CA HIS A 314 -19.29 -11.32 4.64
C HIS A 314 -18.50 -10.89 5.88
N ASP A 315 -19.12 -10.11 6.76
CA ASP A 315 -18.49 -9.65 8.00
C ASP A 315 -18.88 -10.50 9.23
N GLY A 316 -19.66 -11.55 9.01
CA GLY A 316 -20.18 -12.43 10.04
C GLY A 316 -21.63 -12.10 10.45
N THR A 317 -22.09 -10.86 10.26
CA THR A 317 -23.49 -10.46 10.52
C THR A 317 -24.43 -10.73 9.34
N GLY A 318 -23.85 -10.89 8.15
CA GLY A 318 -24.52 -11.28 6.93
C GLY A 318 -23.64 -11.07 5.70
N GLY A 319 -24.16 -11.44 4.54
CA GLY A 319 -23.50 -11.27 3.24
C GLY A 319 -24.00 -10.06 2.46
N MET A 320 -23.19 -9.59 1.50
CA MET A 320 -23.58 -8.55 0.55
C MET A 320 -22.88 -8.67 -0.78
N ALA A 321 -23.65 -8.58 -1.87
CA ALA A 321 -23.12 -8.66 -3.21
C ALA A 321 -22.01 -7.61 -3.46
N VAL A 322 -20.93 -8.04 -4.10
CA VAL A 322 -19.84 -7.16 -4.56
C VAL A 322 -19.88 -7.12 -6.08
N HIS A 323 -20.02 -5.93 -6.64
CA HIS A 323 -19.98 -5.73 -8.07
C HIS A 323 -18.53 -5.94 -8.59
N PRO A 324 -18.33 -6.63 -9.74
CA PRO A 324 -16.99 -6.93 -10.26
C PRO A 324 -16.09 -5.70 -10.45
N SER A 325 -16.68 -4.53 -10.72
CA SER A 325 -15.92 -3.27 -10.86
C SER A 325 -15.16 -2.84 -9.60
N LEU A 326 -15.51 -3.37 -8.42
CA LEU A 326 -14.75 -3.14 -7.18
C LEU A 326 -13.54 -4.07 -7.04
N LEU A 327 -13.58 -5.24 -7.67
CA LEU A 327 -12.50 -6.23 -7.57
C LEU A 327 -11.39 -6.00 -8.60
N THR A 328 -11.54 -5.02 -9.51
CA THR A 328 -10.54 -4.70 -10.53
C THR A 328 -9.13 -4.53 -9.94
N ASN A 329 -8.14 -5.18 -10.57
CA ASN A 329 -6.72 -5.16 -10.20
C ASN A 329 -6.43 -5.84 -8.85
N GLY A 330 -6.68 -7.15 -8.79
CA GLY A 330 -6.15 -7.99 -7.72
C GLY A 330 -4.62 -8.04 -7.70
N ARG A 331 -4.06 -8.88 -6.83
CA ARG A 331 -2.60 -9.03 -6.73
C ARG A 331 -2.12 -10.17 -7.62
N ARG A 332 -0.81 -10.21 -7.90
CA ARG A 332 -0.13 -11.36 -8.50
C ARG A 332 -0.37 -12.63 -7.69
N ILE A 333 -1.09 -13.59 -8.28
CA ILE A 333 -1.36 -14.89 -7.70
C ILE A 333 -0.23 -15.86 -8.07
N GLN A 334 0.05 -15.98 -9.37
CA GLN A 334 1.06 -16.90 -9.87
C GLN A 334 1.72 -16.37 -11.15
N GLU A 335 2.95 -16.81 -11.39
CA GLU A 335 3.72 -16.52 -12.59
C GLU A 335 4.38 -17.79 -13.11
N TRP A 336 4.38 -17.95 -14.42
CA TRP A 336 5.09 -19.00 -15.13
C TRP A 336 5.98 -18.37 -16.18
N SER A 337 7.16 -18.96 -16.40
CA SER A 337 8.02 -18.54 -17.49
C SER A 337 8.69 -19.72 -18.18
N HIS A 338 8.93 -19.57 -19.48
CA HIS A 338 9.65 -20.53 -20.29
C HIS A 338 10.65 -19.81 -21.17
N SER A 339 11.94 -20.05 -20.95
CA SER A 339 13.00 -19.42 -21.73
C SER A 339 12.97 -19.89 -23.18
N ASP A 340 12.96 -18.94 -24.12
CA ASP A 340 12.96 -19.21 -25.54
C ASP A 340 13.73 -18.12 -26.29
N MET A 341 14.97 -18.42 -26.65
CA MET A 341 15.83 -17.50 -27.38
C MET A 341 15.39 -17.26 -28.83
N SER A 342 14.55 -18.13 -29.39
CA SER A 342 14.05 -17.98 -30.76
C SER A 342 13.14 -16.76 -30.91
N LEU A 343 12.55 -16.26 -29.81
CA LEU A 343 11.76 -15.03 -29.77
C LEU A 343 12.52 -13.79 -30.24
N TRP A 344 13.86 -13.80 -30.20
CA TRP A 344 14.62 -12.70 -30.82
C TRP A 344 14.48 -12.63 -32.34
N SER A 345 13.86 -13.63 -32.99
CA SER A 345 13.50 -13.58 -34.40
C SER A 345 12.17 -12.86 -34.68
N THR A 346 11.30 -12.71 -33.68
CA THR A 346 10.00 -12.05 -33.82
C THR A 346 10.07 -10.53 -33.63
N ARG A 347 11.22 -10.02 -33.20
CA ARG A 347 11.50 -8.59 -33.05
C ARG A 347 12.89 -8.23 -33.56
N SER A 348 13.11 -6.96 -33.85
CA SER A 348 14.46 -6.47 -34.10
C SER A 348 15.31 -6.63 -32.83
N ARG A 349 16.47 -7.27 -32.99
CA ARG A 349 17.47 -7.36 -31.93
C ARG A 349 17.96 -5.95 -31.58
N PRO A 350 18.25 -5.64 -30.30
CA PRO A 350 18.75 -4.33 -29.92
C PRO A 350 20.10 -4.10 -30.63
N GLY A 351 20.28 -2.90 -31.16
CA GLY A 351 21.52 -2.51 -31.85
C GLY A 351 22.66 -2.22 -30.89
N GLY A 352 23.85 -1.90 -31.42
CA GLY A 352 25.01 -1.51 -30.61
C GLY A 352 25.70 -2.67 -29.90
N ARG A 353 26.43 -2.37 -28.82
CA ARG A 353 27.21 -3.35 -28.04
C ARG A 353 26.33 -3.92 -26.92
N VAL A 354 25.74 -5.08 -27.17
CA VAL A 354 24.80 -5.76 -26.25
C VAL A 354 25.31 -7.13 -25.83
N ARG A 355 24.94 -7.57 -24.62
CA ARG A 355 25.26 -8.90 -24.10
C ARG A 355 24.12 -9.46 -23.25
N ASN A 356 24.28 -10.71 -22.79
CA ASN A 356 23.35 -11.37 -21.88
C ASN A 356 21.88 -11.36 -22.36
N LEU A 357 21.67 -11.48 -23.68
CA LEU A 357 20.33 -11.52 -24.24
C LEU A 357 19.58 -12.75 -23.72
N ARG A 358 18.40 -12.51 -23.16
CA ARG A 358 17.46 -13.52 -22.69
C ARG A 358 16.10 -13.18 -23.25
N ALA A 359 15.39 -14.20 -23.68
CA ALA A 359 13.98 -14.07 -24.04
C ALA A 359 13.20 -15.23 -23.42
N ALA A 360 11.99 -14.95 -22.99
CA ALA A 360 11.11 -15.92 -22.37
C ALA A 360 9.64 -15.62 -22.72
N HIS A 361 8.87 -16.69 -22.85
CA HIS A 361 7.43 -16.65 -22.69
C HIS A 361 7.13 -16.47 -21.21
N VAL A 362 6.27 -15.51 -20.86
CA VAL A 362 5.86 -15.23 -19.49
C VAL A 362 4.35 -15.21 -19.43
N TRP A 363 3.80 -15.94 -18.46
CA TRP A 363 2.39 -15.92 -18.11
C TRP A 363 2.27 -15.45 -16.68
N ASP A 364 1.33 -14.56 -16.43
CA ASP A 364 1.01 -14.12 -15.09
C ASP A 364 -0.49 -14.01 -14.93
N ILE A 365 -0.96 -14.25 -13.70
CA ILE A 365 -2.36 -14.10 -13.32
C ILE A 365 -2.46 -13.28 -12.04
N ASP A 366 -3.25 -12.22 -12.13
CA ASP A 366 -3.56 -11.31 -11.03
C ASP A 366 -5.03 -11.51 -10.64
N GLY A 367 -5.38 -11.33 -9.37
CA GLY A 367 -6.76 -11.51 -8.95
C GLY A 367 -7.03 -11.45 -7.44
N TRP A 368 -8.32 -11.65 -7.12
CA TRP A 368 -8.84 -11.86 -5.78
C TRP A 368 -9.19 -13.33 -5.60
N THR A 369 -8.89 -13.86 -4.43
CA THR A 369 -9.17 -15.25 -4.05
C THR A 369 -10.34 -15.29 -3.09
N VAL A 370 -11.20 -16.30 -3.23
CA VAL A 370 -12.23 -16.58 -2.22
C VAL A 370 -11.57 -16.77 -0.86
N GLY A 371 -12.13 -16.09 0.14
CA GLY A 371 -11.62 -16.06 1.50
C GLY A 371 -10.64 -14.93 1.79
N ASP A 372 -10.32 -14.07 0.81
CA ASP A 372 -9.54 -12.86 1.05
C ASP A 372 -10.23 -11.90 2.03
N PRO A 373 -9.44 -11.18 2.85
CA PRO A 373 -9.94 -10.03 3.58
C PRO A 373 -10.15 -8.88 2.60
N PHE A 374 -11.31 -8.25 2.69
CA PHE A 374 -11.77 -7.19 1.81
C PHE A 374 -12.23 -6.01 2.67
N PHE A 375 -11.46 -4.92 2.60
CA PHE A 375 -11.87 -3.62 3.10
C PHE A 375 -12.14 -2.70 1.91
N ALA A 376 -13.30 -2.04 1.89
CA ALA A 376 -13.63 -1.09 0.84
C ALA A 376 -14.38 0.12 1.37
N SER A 377 -13.91 1.30 0.99
CA SER A 377 -14.66 2.55 1.00
C SER A 377 -15.27 2.68 -0.40
N CYS A 378 -16.59 2.51 -0.51
CA CYS A 378 -17.30 2.38 -1.79
C CYS A 378 -18.76 2.84 -1.69
N TYR A 379 -19.58 2.53 -2.70
CA TYR A 379 -21.01 2.84 -2.70
C TYR A 379 -21.86 1.58 -2.57
N ALA A 380 -22.90 1.64 -1.76
CA ALA A 380 -23.99 0.69 -1.74
C ALA A 380 -25.14 1.18 -2.65
N GLN A 381 -25.55 0.37 -3.62
CA GLN A 381 -26.64 0.67 -4.55
C GLN A 381 -27.68 -0.46 -4.56
N PRO A 382 -28.96 -0.15 -4.80
CA PRO A 382 -30.00 -1.18 -4.80
C PRO A 382 -29.82 -2.05 -6.05
N ARG A 383 -29.95 -3.37 -5.88
CA ARG A 383 -29.92 -4.31 -7.01
C ARG A 383 -31.23 -4.30 -7.79
N THR A 384 -31.16 -4.73 -9.04
CA THR A 384 -32.36 -4.86 -9.86
C THR A 384 -33.23 -6.03 -9.38
N GLN A 385 -34.55 -5.92 -9.56
CA GLN A 385 -35.48 -7.01 -9.21
C GLN A 385 -35.19 -8.29 -10.00
N GLU A 386 -34.72 -8.16 -11.24
CA GLU A 386 -34.34 -9.29 -12.10
C GLU A 386 -33.20 -10.10 -11.49
N GLU A 387 -32.15 -9.43 -10.98
CA GLU A 387 -31.05 -10.10 -10.30
C GLU A 387 -31.47 -10.79 -8.99
N LEU A 388 -32.34 -10.13 -8.21
CA LEU A 388 -32.83 -10.68 -6.94
C LEU A 388 -33.67 -11.94 -7.18
N MET A 389 -34.53 -11.91 -8.21
CA MET A 389 -35.33 -13.07 -8.60
C MET A 389 -34.47 -14.20 -9.17
N PHE A 390 -33.47 -13.90 -9.99
CA PHE A 390 -32.56 -14.89 -10.56
C PHE A 390 -31.83 -15.69 -9.47
N GLU A 391 -31.37 -15.00 -8.43
CA GLU A 391 -30.64 -15.61 -7.31
C GLU A 391 -31.56 -16.20 -6.22
N HIS A 392 -32.88 -16.03 -6.33
CA HIS A 392 -33.85 -16.48 -5.33
C HIS A 392 -33.56 -15.90 -3.93
N VAL A 393 -33.16 -14.63 -3.89
CA VAL A 393 -32.81 -13.93 -2.64
C VAL A 393 -34.04 -13.75 -1.76
N ASP A 394 -33.90 -14.04 -0.45
CA ASP A 394 -34.89 -13.68 0.55
C ASP A 394 -34.96 -12.16 0.70
N GLN A 395 -36.02 -11.55 0.18
CA GLN A 395 -36.19 -10.09 0.20
C GLN A 395 -36.47 -9.52 1.60
N SER A 396 -36.68 -10.36 2.61
CA SER A 396 -36.75 -9.92 4.01
C SER A 396 -35.36 -9.58 4.59
N LEU A 397 -34.28 -10.07 3.97
CA LEU A 397 -32.91 -9.77 4.36
C LEU A 397 -32.43 -8.46 3.71
N ALA A 398 -32.42 -7.39 4.51
CA ALA A 398 -32.04 -6.06 4.02
C ALA A 398 -30.63 -6.00 3.39
N SER A 399 -29.66 -6.77 3.91
CA SER A 399 -28.28 -6.80 3.39
C SER A 399 -28.14 -7.49 2.03
N ALA A 400 -29.13 -8.29 1.62
CA ALA A 400 -29.10 -9.01 0.35
C ALA A 400 -29.62 -8.18 -0.83
N LEU A 401 -30.36 -7.10 -0.54
CA LEU A 401 -30.99 -6.20 -1.51
C LEU A 401 -29.99 -5.26 -2.21
N PRO A 402 -28.97 -4.71 -1.54
CA PRO A 402 -27.99 -3.87 -2.20
C PRO A 402 -26.77 -4.65 -2.70
N GLU A 403 -26.00 -4.00 -3.57
CA GLU A 403 -24.67 -4.39 -3.98
C GLU A 403 -23.67 -3.26 -3.74
N LEU A 404 -22.42 -3.64 -3.49
CA LEU A 404 -21.31 -2.72 -3.37
C LEU A 404 -20.71 -2.46 -4.76
N THR A 405 -20.55 -1.20 -5.12
CA THR A 405 -20.06 -0.77 -6.42
C THR A 405 -19.10 0.42 -6.33
N ARG A 406 -18.36 0.63 -7.42
CA ARG A 406 -17.42 1.76 -7.59
C ARG A 406 -18.15 3.04 -8.00
N GLU A 407 -19.28 2.90 -8.67
CA GLU A 407 -20.05 4.05 -9.16
C GLU A 407 -21.05 4.51 -8.11
N GLY A 408 -21.33 5.81 -8.06
CA GLY A 408 -22.32 6.33 -7.14
C GLY A 408 -22.40 7.85 -7.15
N ASP A 409 -23.56 8.33 -6.73
CA ASP A 409 -23.89 9.75 -6.68
C ASP A 409 -23.38 10.34 -5.36
N GLY A 410 -22.08 10.61 -5.29
CA GLY A 410 -21.44 11.25 -4.14
C GLY A 410 -20.31 12.17 -4.55
N PHE A 411 -20.51 13.49 -4.43
CA PHE A 411 -19.41 14.43 -4.58
C PHE A 411 -18.37 14.22 -3.47
N GLY A 412 -17.14 13.87 -3.86
CA GLY A 412 -15.99 13.85 -2.96
C GLY A 412 -15.77 12.55 -2.17
N HIS A 413 -16.48 11.46 -2.45
CA HIS A 413 -16.16 10.14 -1.90
C HIS A 413 -15.11 9.43 -2.77
N ILE A 414 -14.03 8.97 -2.15
CA ILE A 414 -12.90 8.32 -2.83
C ILE A 414 -13.07 6.82 -2.68
N VAL A 415 -13.40 6.14 -3.78
CA VAL A 415 -13.48 4.68 -3.77
C VAL A 415 -12.08 4.10 -3.59
N THR A 416 -11.91 3.33 -2.52
CA THR A 416 -10.65 2.65 -2.20
C THR A 416 -10.97 1.22 -1.81
N VAL A 417 -10.26 0.27 -2.41
CA VAL A 417 -10.33 -1.15 -2.07
C VAL A 417 -8.97 -1.59 -1.56
N HIS A 418 -8.96 -2.36 -0.49
CA HIS A 418 -7.77 -2.83 0.18
C HIS A 418 -7.92 -4.32 0.54
N ARG A 419 -6.88 -5.10 0.23
CA ARG A 419 -6.82 -6.54 0.53
C ARG A 419 -6.31 -6.76 1.95
N GLY A 420 -7.13 -6.44 2.93
CA GLY A 420 -6.72 -6.48 4.32
C GLY A 420 -7.82 -5.97 5.23
N THR A 421 -7.50 -5.91 6.52
CA THR A 421 -8.35 -5.27 7.52
C THR A 421 -8.27 -3.75 7.40
N GLU A 422 -9.23 -3.02 7.97
CA GLU A 422 -9.15 -1.55 8.07
C GLU A 422 -7.85 -1.09 8.75
N ALA A 423 -7.42 -1.82 9.79
CA ALA A 423 -6.19 -1.48 10.50
C ALA A 423 -4.93 -1.59 9.62
N LEU A 424 -4.91 -2.53 8.67
CA LEU A 424 -3.86 -2.62 7.65
C LEU A 424 -4.01 -1.55 6.58
N ALA A 425 -5.24 -1.23 6.17
CA ALA A 425 -5.50 -0.14 5.22
C ALA A 425 -4.98 1.21 5.75
N PHE A 426 -5.01 1.39 7.07
CA PHE A 426 -4.55 2.60 7.77
C PHE A 426 -3.15 2.48 8.40
N SER A 427 -2.37 1.44 8.11
CA SER A 427 -1.05 1.23 8.74
C SER A 427 -0.08 2.40 8.53
N ASP A 428 -0.15 3.01 7.36
CA ASP A 428 0.70 4.13 6.93
C ASP A 428 -0.01 5.49 6.99
N MET A 429 -1.14 5.55 7.70
CA MET A 429 -1.85 6.79 7.92
C MET A 429 -1.02 7.71 8.84
N GLU A 430 -0.82 8.94 8.38
CA GLU A 430 -0.17 10.01 9.12
C GLU A 430 -1.18 11.14 9.38
N SER A 431 -1.02 11.84 10.51
CA SER A 431 -1.87 13.01 10.75
C SER A 431 -1.49 14.13 9.79
N GLY A 432 -2.46 15.03 9.51
CA GLY A 432 -2.20 16.15 8.60
C GLY A 432 -1.07 17.06 9.10
N LEU A 433 -0.94 17.22 10.42
CA LEU A 433 0.16 17.99 11.00
C LEU A 433 1.50 17.26 10.80
N SER A 434 1.59 15.97 11.15
CA SER A 434 2.84 15.22 11.04
C SER A 434 3.35 15.14 9.59
N ALA A 435 2.44 15.01 8.63
CA ALA A 435 2.76 14.88 7.21
C ALA A 435 3.15 16.22 6.56
N MET A 436 2.41 17.30 6.85
CA MET A 436 2.55 18.57 6.10
C MET A 436 3.46 19.59 6.79
N LEU A 437 3.53 19.59 8.12
CA LEU A 437 4.26 20.61 8.89
C LEU A 437 5.75 20.73 8.52
N PRO A 438 6.53 19.63 8.31
CA PRO A 438 7.93 19.74 7.92
C PRO A 438 8.13 20.59 6.66
N SER A 439 7.41 20.25 5.58
CA SER A 439 7.47 20.97 4.31
C SER A 439 6.84 22.36 4.38
N ALA A 440 5.79 22.53 5.20
CA ALA A 440 5.16 23.84 5.39
C ALA A 440 6.11 24.84 6.07
N ILE A 441 6.89 24.40 7.07
CA ILE A 441 7.94 25.21 7.68
C ILE A 441 8.98 25.59 6.63
N MET A 442 9.43 24.61 5.84
CA MET A 442 10.43 24.83 4.80
C MET A 442 9.99 25.92 3.81
N VAL A 443 8.78 25.79 3.26
CA VAL A 443 8.21 26.75 2.31
C VAL A 443 7.97 28.10 2.98
N SER A 444 7.38 28.13 4.17
CA SER A 444 7.01 29.39 4.83
C SER A 444 8.24 30.21 5.19
N VAL A 445 9.26 29.58 5.77
CA VAL A 445 10.49 30.29 6.15
C VAL A 445 11.24 30.74 4.90
N ALA A 446 11.37 29.88 3.88
CA ALA A 446 12.04 30.26 2.64
C ALA A 446 11.33 31.42 1.92
N LEU A 447 10.00 31.38 1.86
CA LEU A 447 9.19 32.44 1.26
C LEU A 447 9.28 33.76 2.03
N VAL A 448 9.22 33.73 3.37
CA VAL A 448 9.37 34.95 4.18
C VAL A 448 10.75 35.56 4.02
N THR A 449 11.81 34.74 4.03
CA THR A 449 13.17 35.21 3.76
C THR A 449 13.26 35.87 2.39
N PHE A 450 12.72 35.22 1.35
CA PHE A 450 12.67 35.79 0.01
C PHE A 450 11.90 37.12 -0.05
N LEU A 451 10.75 37.22 0.61
CA LEU A 451 9.95 38.46 0.60
C LEU A 451 10.60 39.60 1.39
N MET A 452 11.30 39.31 2.49
CA MET A 452 11.98 40.33 3.29
C MET A 452 13.27 40.84 2.63
N GLU A 453 13.99 39.95 1.94
CA GLU A 453 15.30 40.25 1.36
C GLU A 453 15.17 40.65 -0.12
N GLY A 454 14.15 40.17 -0.82
CA GLY A 454 13.83 40.49 -2.22
C GLY A 454 13.12 41.83 -2.43
N THR A 455 12.70 42.54 -1.38
CA THR A 455 12.15 43.91 -1.49
C THR A 455 13.23 45.00 -1.68
N TRP A 456 14.49 44.62 -1.86
CA TRP A 456 15.63 45.55 -2.02
C TRP A 456 16.30 45.51 -3.40
N PHE A 457 15.66 44.92 -4.41
CA PHE A 457 16.10 44.99 -5.82
C PHE A 457 15.12 45.79 -6.68
#